data_AF-A0A2D5H803-F1
#
_entry.id   AF-A0A2D5H803-F1
#
_cell.length_a   1.000
_cell.length_b   1.000
_cell.length_c   1.000
_cell.angle_alpha   90.00
_cell.angle_beta   90.00
_cell.angle_gamma   90.00
#
_symmetry.space_group_name_H-M   'P 1'
#
loop_
_entity.id
_entity.type
_entity.pdbx_description
1 polymer ?
#
loop_
_entity_poly.entity_id
_entity_poly.type
_entity_poly.pdbx_seq_one_letter_code
_entity_poly.pdbx_strand_id
1 'polypeptide(L)' 'MSKDHKQGSFGLQEEGRLKLDHQTRNAWLDRDEGLNARWKASGMTRDDFIEHNHDEIDKVIAEDSKRA' A
#
# COMPACT_ATOMS: atom_id res chain seq x y z
N MET A 1 -10.07 24.70 23.84
CA MET A 1 -10.74 24.93 22.55
C MET A 1 -9.64 25.24 21.54
N SER A 2 -9.40 24.59 20.40
CA SER A 2 -10.00 23.45 19.70
C SER A 2 -8.87 22.63 19.07
N LYS A 3 -8.97 21.29 19.12
CA LYS A 3 -8.08 20.37 18.40
C LYS A 3 -8.71 20.12 17.03
N ASP A 4 -8.32 20.90 16.05
CA ASP A 4 -8.66 20.66 14.65
C ASP A 4 -7.54 19.82 13.99
N HIS A 5 -7.53 18.53 14.29
CA HIS A 5 -6.86 17.52 13.45
C HIS A 5 -7.86 17.08 12.38
N LYS A 6 -8.04 17.92 11.35
CA LYS A 6 -8.71 17.53 10.12
C LYS A 6 -7.67 17.09 9.10
N GLN A 7 -8.07 16.04 8.39
CA GLN A 7 -7.43 15.37 7.26
C GLN A 7 -6.31 14.41 7.64
N GLY A 8 -6.57 13.13 7.37
CA GLY A 8 -5.56 12.10 7.27
C GLY A 8 -4.52 12.54 6.24
N SER A 9 -3.40 13.03 6.74
CA SER A 9 -2.21 13.28 5.96
C SER A 9 -1.69 11.95 5.46
N PHE A 10 -1.95 11.66 4.19
CA PHE A 10 -1.01 10.92 3.38
C PHE A 10 0.33 11.65 3.53
N GLY A 11 1.25 11.07 4.30
CA GLY A 11 2.57 11.62 4.53
C GLY A 11 3.30 11.74 3.21
N LEU A 12 3.23 12.91 2.58
CA LEU A 12 4.12 13.30 1.50
C LEU A 12 5.49 13.52 2.13
N GLN A 13 6.35 12.48 2.09
CA GLN A 13 7.77 12.63 2.37
C GLN A 13 8.51 12.73 1.03
N GLU A 14 9.24 13.83 0.91
CA GLU A 14 10.07 14.24 -0.22
C GLU A 14 11.15 13.21 -0.59
N GLU A 15 11.55 13.25 -1.87
CA GLU A 15 12.65 12.53 -2.51
C GLU A 15 12.43 11.02 -2.82
N GLY A 16 11.67 10.79 -3.89
CA GLY A 16 12.00 9.77 -4.90
C GLY A 16 11.54 8.33 -4.66
N ARG A 17 11.21 7.94 -3.44
CA ARG A 17 10.53 6.66 -3.16
C ARG A 17 9.51 6.89 -2.06
N LEU A 18 8.24 7.06 -2.44
CA LEU A 18 7.11 6.97 -1.53
C LEU A 18 7.21 5.60 -0.84
N LYS A 19 7.80 5.55 0.36
CA LYS A 19 7.72 4.35 1.21
C LYS A 19 6.27 4.29 1.66
N LEU A 20 5.47 3.50 0.94
CA LEU A 20 4.09 3.27 1.34
C LEU A 20 4.09 2.64 2.73
N ASP A 21 3.13 3.03 3.55
CA ASP A 21 2.97 2.42 4.86
C ASP A 21 2.45 0.99 4.71
N HIS A 22 2.77 0.11 5.66
CA HIS A 22 2.28 -1.27 5.69
C HIS A 22 0.75 -1.31 5.61
N GLN A 23 0.07 -0.37 6.27
CA GLN A 23 -1.38 -0.27 6.23
C GLN A 23 -1.91 0.01 4.81
N THR A 24 -1.23 0.87 4.05
CA THR A 24 -1.58 1.15 2.65
C THR A 24 -1.42 -0.11 1.81
N ARG A 25 -0.29 -0.81 1.92
CA ARG A 25 -0.05 -2.07 1.19
C ARG A 25 -1.10 -3.13 1.51
N ASN A 26 -1.47 -3.25 2.78
CA ASN A 26 -2.53 -4.17 3.21
C ASN A 26 -3.91 -3.83 2.64
N ALA A 27 -4.28 -2.54 2.59
CA ALA A 27 -5.54 -2.12 1.97
C ALA A 27 -5.57 -2.45 0.46
N TRP A 28 -4.41 -2.35 -0.20
CA TRP A 28 -4.28 -2.66 -1.62
C TRP A 28 -4.42 -4.13 -1.96
N LEU A 29 -4.10 -5.05 -1.05
CA LEU A 29 -4.36 -6.49 -1.24
C LEU A 29 -5.85 -6.81 -1.37
N ASP A 30 -6.74 -6.03 -0.75
CA ASP A 30 -8.20 -6.17 -0.91
C ASP A 30 -8.73 -5.39 -2.11
N ARG A 31 -8.04 -4.31 -2.52
CA ARG A 31 -8.46 -3.44 -3.63
C ARG A 31 -8.09 -4.02 -5.00
N ASP A 32 -6.92 -4.61 -5.13
CA ASP A 32 -6.41 -5.15 -6.39
C ASP A 32 -6.58 -6.67 -6.44
N GLU A 33 -7.34 -7.15 -7.44
CA GLU A 33 -7.61 -8.57 -7.61
C GLU A 33 -6.34 -9.39 -7.91
N GLY A 34 -5.36 -8.79 -8.58
CA GLY A 34 -4.08 -9.42 -8.88
C GLY A 34 -3.25 -9.66 -7.61
N LEU A 35 -3.09 -8.64 -6.78
CA LEU A 35 -2.43 -8.75 -5.47
C LEU A 35 -3.17 -9.72 -4.55
N ASN A 36 -4.51 -9.70 -4.53
CA ASN A 36 -5.31 -10.64 -3.73
C ASN A 36 -5.07 -12.10 -4.15
N ALA A 37 -5.10 -12.37 -5.46
CA ALA A 37 -4.89 -13.71 -6.00
C ALA A 37 -3.47 -14.21 -5.71
N ARG A 38 -2.46 -13.34 -5.83
CA ARG A 38 -1.05 -13.68 -5.53
C ARG A 38 -0.84 -13.96 -4.05
N TRP A 39 -1.41 -13.14 -3.17
CA TRP A 39 -1.38 -13.39 -1.73
C TRP A 39 -2.03 -14.73 -1.38
N LYS A 40 -3.23 -15.02 -1.90
CA LYS A 40 -3.92 -16.30 -1.67
C LYS A 40 -3.13 -17.49 -2.22
N ALA A 41 -2.50 -17.35 -3.38
CA ALA A 41 -1.66 -18.39 -3.97
C ALA A 41 -0.37 -18.63 -3.16
N SER A 42 0.14 -17.59 -2.50
CA SER A 42 1.38 -17.69 -1.70
C SER A 42 1.21 -18.47 -0.40
N GLY A 43 -0.02 -18.59 0.13
CA GLY A 43 -0.27 -19.25 1.42
C GLY A 43 0.35 -18.55 2.64
N MET A 44 0.89 -17.35 2.47
CA MET A 44 1.53 -16.53 3.50
C MET A 44 0.48 -15.69 4.26
N THR A 45 0.85 -15.22 5.44
CA THR A 45 0.08 -14.16 6.12
C THR A 45 0.20 -12.86 5.31
N ARG A 46 -0.72 -11.91 5.53
CA ARG A 46 -0.68 -10.64 4.81
C ARG A 46 0.60 -9.87 5.09
N ASP A 47 1.00 -9.77 6.36
CA ASP A 47 2.23 -9.10 6.74
C ASP A 47 3.45 -9.71 6.04
N ASP A 48 3.59 -11.03 6.08
CA ASP A 48 4.71 -11.76 5.47
C ASP A 48 4.75 -11.57 3.95
N PHE A 49 3.58 -11.67 3.30
CA PHE A 49 3.45 -11.38 1.87
C PHE A 49 3.85 -9.94 1.54
N ILE A 50 3.43 -8.97 2.35
CA ILE A 50 3.76 -7.55 2.17
C ILE A 50 5.25 -7.32 2.39
N GLU A 51 5.86 -7.89 3.41
CA GLU A 51 7.30 -7.73 3.67
C GLU A 51 8.14 -8.33 2.55
N HIS A 52 7.76 -9.51 2.04
CA HIS A 52 8.46 -10.16 0.93
C HIS A 52 8.22 -9.49 -0.43
N ASN A 53 7.05 -8.86 -0.66
CA ASN A 53 6.66 -8.31 -1.95
C ASN A 53 6.47 -6.77 -1.93
N HIS A 54 7.01 -6.06 -0.93
CA HIS A 54 6.77 -4.63 -0.75
C HIS A 54 7.13 -3.78 -1.98
N ASP A 55 8.24 -4.09 -2.67
CA ASP A 55 8.67 -3.36 -3.87
C ASP A 55 7.71 -3.58 -5.06
N GLU A 56 7.14 -4.77 -5.18
CA GLU A 56 6.16 -5.08 -6.22
C GLU A 56 4.81 -4.43 -5.93
N ILE A 57 4.34 -4.53 -4.69
CA ILE A 57 3.11 -3.88 -4.25
C ILE A 57 3.22 -2.37 -4.46
N ASP A 58 4.35 -1.76 -4.11
CA ASP A 58 4.58 -0.32 -4.33
C ASP A 58 4.52 0.07 -5.82
N LYS A 59 5.03 -0.79 -6.71
CA LYS A 59 4.92 -0.59 -8.17
C LYS A 59 3.47 -0.64 -8.65
N VAL A 60 2.71 -1.67 -8.26
CA VAL A 60 1.29 -1.82 -8.63
C VAL A 60 0.49 -0.58 -8.20
N ILE A 61 0.73 -0.11 -6.98
CA ILE A 61 0.07 1.09 -6.43
C ILE A 61 0.44 2.34 -7.22
N ALA A 62 1.72 2.52 -7.54
CA ALA A 62 2.19 3.66 -8.33
C ALA A 62 1.68 3.63 -9.78
N GLU A 63 1.49 2.45 -10.37
CA GLU A 63 0.92 2.28 -11.71
C GLU A 63 -0.57 2.58 -11.73
N ASP A 64 -1.34 2.11 -10.74
CA ASP A 64 -2.77 2.45 -10.63
C ASP A 64 -2.98 3.95 -10.38
N SER A 65 -2.16 4.57 -9.51
CA SER A 65 -2.22 6.01 -9.25
C SER A 65 -1.89 6.88 -10.47
N LYS A 66 -1.24 6.34 -11.51
CA LYS A 66 -1.02 7.03 -12.79
C LYS A 66 -2.18 6.86 -13.77
N ARG A 67 -3.02 5.85 -13.56
CA ARG A 67 -4.19 5.55 -14.39
C ARG A 67 -5.45 6.28 -13.93
N ALA A 68 -5.55 6.62 -12.65
CA ALA A 68 -6.62 7.45 -12.08
C ALA A 68 -6.44 8.94 -12.41
#